data_AF-A0A1F9MUF0-F1
#
_entry.id   AF-A0A1F9MUF0-F1
#
_cell.length_a   1.000
_cell.length_b   1.000
_cell.length_c   1.000
_cell.angle_alpha   90.00
_cell.angle_beta   90.00
_cell.angle_gamma   90.00
#
_symmetry.space_group_name_H-M   'P 1'
#
loop_
_entity.id
_entity.type
_entity.pdbx_description
1 polymer ?
#
loop_
_entity_poly.entity_id
_entity_poly.type
_entity_poly.pdbx_seq_one_letter_code
_entity_poly.pdbx_strand_id
1 'polypeptide(L)'
;MIPALHELLQQSSAMLFYLGAAFTPEAGLYLDVQEPAITAIMANRQWDVLVVDEQRPSLRARLRRAAEELGDWQLHIAGVRVDGKTLLELAMTPEQEPIIRAAREKLRCPVDLEDLLLFIDDVLAEPTIRGKRIWLTPGRARNSGIFLHPDDVFRRRRPRRYADGWNEIHIDEPQAKKNLEPAQDGEILGPRWWARFQNPDGEAAMLEALATSAPSQTFHTRIASLMGQLRDQGTYVYLASTLRHRERGYLMWGSLILSQTTTEEAVQKTVAMLERLNGEWGLNIAIVWMHPDGWAATIEGARQMVDAYDVVYATRHAAQNSDHYDGVAADFVAVGLPRELTLTGPDGDKRTFDLSAPRQARDLNLTPKLIDWVEKHFEFEKLRSDYPHWSDRAKPVSPADS
;
A
#
# COMPACT_ATOMS: atom_id res chain seq x y z
N MET A 1 32.72 65.08 7.59
CA MET A 1 33.22 66.15 8.49
C MET A 1 32.20 66.29 9.61
N ILE A 2 32.69 66.37 10.84
CA ILE A 2 31.97 66.60 12.12
C ILE A 2 31.55 65.32 12.90
N PRO A 3 31.85 65.26 14.22
CA PRO A 3 31.96 64.06 15.05
C PRO A 3 30.82 63.93 16.07
N ALA A 4 30.77 62.82 16.82
CA ALA A 4 30.48 62.74 18.27
C ALA A 4 30.06 61.30 18.62
N LEU A 5 31.02 60.52 19.12
CA LEU A 5 30.83 59.15 19.57
C LEU A 5 31.51 59.06 20.94
N HIS A 6 30.88 59.65 21.97
CA HIS A 6 31.40 59.56 23.35
C HIS A 6 30.42 60.01 24.46
N GLU A 7 29.15 59.58 24.48
CA GLU A 7 28.30 59.81 25.68
C GLU A 7 27.06 58.90 25.70
N LEU A 8 27.23 57.64 26.14
CA LEU A 8 26.12 56.79 26.66
C LEU A 8 26.63 55.48 27.30
N LEU A 9 27.73 55.56 28.06
CA LEU A 9 28.34 54.41 28.76
C LEU A 9 28.67 54.67 30.24
N GLN A 10 28.00 55.62 30.89
CA GLN A 10 28.20 55.88 32.32
C GLN A 10 26.91 56.32 33.01
N GLN A 11 26.11 55.33 33.41
CA GLN A 11 25.10 55.31 34.48
C GLN A 11 24.46 53.92 34.30
N SER A 12 24.74 52.87 35.09
CA SER A 12 24.76 52.84 36.55
C SER A 12 25.40 51.51 37.01
N SER A 13 26.71 51.54 37.28
CA SER A 13 27.39 50.54 38.11
C SER A 13 27.47 51.07 39.54
N ALA A 14 26.44 50.85 40.34
CA ALA A 14 26.53 50.95 41.81
C ALA A 14 25.25 50.40 42.48
N MET A 15 25.17 49.08 42.67
CA MET A 15 24.73 48.47 43.94
C MET A 15 24.76 46.93 43.79
N LEU A 16 25.95 46.38 43.98
CA LEU A 16 26.13 45.02 44.48
C LEU A 16 25.73 45.00 45.96
N PHE A 17 24.87 44.04 46.33
CA PHE A 17 24.75 43.30 47.61
C PHE A 17 23.30 43.16 48.10
N TYR A 18 22.62 42.06 47.73
CA TYR A 18 22.28 40.91 48.62
C TYR A 18 21.19 40.02 47.98
N LEU A 19 21.44 38.69 48.00
CA LEU A 19 20.51 37.55 47.84
C LEU A 19 19.94 37.33 46.41
N GLY A 20 20.04 36.19 45.74
CA GLY A 20 20.45 34.84 46.11
C GLY A 20 19.68 33.85 45.21
N ALA A 21 20.42 33.06 44.42
CA ALA A 21 20.01 31.86 43.67
C ALA A 21 19.28 32.01 42.31
N ALA A 22 20.00 31.53 41.28
CA ALA A 22 19.57 30.84 40.07
C ALA A 22 18.76 31.60 38.98
N PHE A 23 19.48 32.32 38.12
CA PHE A 23 19.09 32.52 36.72
C PHE A 23 19.90 31.55 35.85
N THR A 24 19.22 30.60 35.18
CA THR A 24 19.75 29.87 34.02
C THR A 24 19.56 30.74 32.77
N PRO A 25 20.54 30.79 31.82
CA PRO A 25 20.38 31.56 30.59
C PRO A 25 19.36 30.87 29.68
N GLU A 26 18.24 31.54 29.47
CA GLU A 26 17.21 31.20 28.49
C GLU A 26 17.61 31.59 27.06
N ALA A 27 17.02 30.82 26.14
CA ALA A 27 16.46 31.28 24.86
C ALA A 27 17.44 31.65 23.74
N GLY A 28 18.15 30.63 23.24
CA GLY A 28 18.36 30.55 21.79
C GLY A 28 17.02 30.25 21.12
N LEU A 29 16.47 31.20 20.36
CA LEU A 29 15.45 30.95 19.35
C LEU A 29 16.05 30.03 18.27
N TYR A 30 16.05 28.73 18.52
CA TYR A 30 16.14 27.75 17.45
C TYR A 30 14.77 27.76 16.77
N LEU A 31 14.68 28.45 15.63
CA LEU A 31 13.75 28.04 14.60
C LEU A 31 14.13 26.59 14.29
N ASP A 32 13.33 25.65 14.82
CA ASP A 32 13.39 24.25 14.46
C ASP A 32 12.97 24.20 12.98
N VAL A 33 13.91 24.49 12.09
CA VAL A 33 13.76 24.25 10.67
C VAL A 33 13.78 22.73 10.58
N GLN A 34 12.60 22.11 10.75
CA GLN A 34 12.40 20.72 10.40
C GLN A 34 12.82 20.62 8.95
N GLU A 35 13.99 20.02 8.71
CA GLU A 35 14.34 19.57 7.37
C GLU A 35 13.13 18.79 6.85
N PRO A 36 12.67 19.09 5.61
CA PRO A 36 11.50 18.41 5.07
C PRO A 36 11.73 16.91 5.18
N ALA A 37 10.80 16.22 5.83
CA ALA A 37 10.85 14.77 5.94
C ALA A 37 10.94 14.20 4.52
N ILE A 38 11.93 13.37 4.27
CA ILE A 38 12.06 12.73 2.96
C ILE A 38 10.95 11.71 2.84
N THR A 39 10.03 11.98 1.93
CA THR A 39 8.83 11.17 1.73
C THR A 39 8.99 10.17 0.59
N ALA A 40 10.02 10.29 -0.24
CA ALA A 40 10.28 9.43 -1.38
C ALA A 40 11.77 9.27 -1.68
N ILE A 41 12.11 8.20 -2.40
CA ILE A 41 13.44 7.97 -2.97
C ILE A 41 13.37 7.87 -4.48
N MET A 42 14.50 8.14 -5.14
CA MET A 42 14.63 7.93 -6.57
C MET A 42 15.04 6.49 -6.87
N ALA A 43 14.22 5.78 -7.63
CA ALA A 43 14.48 4.43 -8.10
C ALA A 43 15.21 4.44 -9.44
N ASN A 44 16.29 3.66 -9.57
CA ASN A 44 17.10 3.67 -10.78
C ASN A 44 17.32 2.28 -11.43
N ARG A 45 16.97 1.20 -10.72
CA ARG A 45 17.19 -0.21 -11.14
C ARG A 45 18.66 -0.54 -11.42
N GLN A 46 19.58 0.09 -10.71
CA GLN A 46 21.02 -0.14 -10.76
C GLN A 46 21.49 -0.73 -9.44
N TRP A 47 22.76 -1.16 -9.41
CA TRP A 47 23.39 -1.69 -8.22
C TRP A 47 24.52 -0.72 -7.85
N ASP A 48 24.23 0.19 -6.94
CA ASP A 48 25.16 1.23 -6.51
C ASP A 48 25.86 0.84 -5.21
N VAL A 49 25.15 0.17 -4.29
CA VAL A 49 25.67 -0.22 -2.96
C VAL A 49 25.91 -1.73 -2.85
N LEU A 50 24.98 -2.53 -3.36
CA LEU A 50 24.96 -3.99 -3.29
C LEU A 50 25.79 -4.62 -4.41
N VAL A 51 26.86 -3.96 -4.83
CA VAL A 51 27.83 -4.48 -5.79
C VAL A 51 28.56 -5.67 -5.16
N VAL A 52 28.64 -6.77 -5.91
CA VAL A 52 29.35 -7.99 -5.50
C VAL A 52 30.40 -8.28 -6.56
N ASP A 53 31.63 -8.55 -6.12
CA ASP A 53 32.77 -8.91 -6.98
C ASP A 53 32.66 -10.36 -7.47
N GLU A 54 31.62 -10.62 -8.27
CA GLU A 54 31.36 -11.88 -8.94
C GLU A 54 31.02 -11.59 -10.40
N GLN A 55 31.50 -12.42 -11.34
CA GLN A 55 31.15 -12.27 -12.77
C GLN A 55 29.63 -12.37 -13.02
N ARG A 56 28.91 -13.09 -12.15
CA ARG A 56 27.44 -13.17 -12.10
C ARG A 56 26.99 -13.26 -10.64
N PRO A 57 26.76 -12.12 -9.96
CA PRO A 57 26.38 -12.09 -8.56
C PRO A 57 25.13 -12.91 -8.29
N SER A 58 25.22 -13.89 -7.40
CA SER A 58 24.02 -14.63 -6.95
C SER A 58 23.12 -13.75 -6.07
N LEU A 59 21.80 -13.99 -6.08
CA LEU A 59 20.87 -13.33 -5.14
C LEU A 59 21.28 -13.57 -3.68
N ARG A 60 21.92 -14.71 -3.39
CA ARG A 60 22.44 -15.02 -2.05
C ARG A 60 23.59 -14.11 -1.66
N ALA A 61 24.53 -13.86 -2.57
CA ALA A 61 25.64 -12.94 -2.33
C ALA A 61 25.13 -11.51 -2.10
N ARG A 62 24.17 -11.06 -2.91
CA ARG A 62 23.50 -9.75 -2.72
C ARG A 62 22.74 -9.66 -1.40
N LEU A 63 22.06 -10.73 -0.96
CA LEU A 63 21.42 -10.77 0.36
C LEU A 63 22.44 -10.63 1.50
N ARG A 64 23.61 -11.27 1.41
CA ARG A 64 24.68 -11.09 2.43
C ARG A 64 25.16 -9.64 2.45
N ARG A 65 25.45 -9.08 1.28
CA ARG A 65 25.87 -7.69 1.16
C ARG A 65 24.82 -6.72 1.72
N ALA A 66 23.55 -6.94 1.39
CA ALA A 66 22.44 -6.15 1.91
C ALA A 66 22.27 -6.33 3.42
N ALA A 67 22.52 -7.53 3.94
CA ALA A 67 22.49 -7.77 5.37
C ALA A 67 23.54 -6.96 6.14
N GLU A 68 24.78 -6.95 5.62
CA GLU A 68 25.89 -6.18 6.18
C GLU A 68 25.62 -4.68 6.14
N GLU A 69 25.20 -4.18 4.96
CA GLU A 69 24.95 -2.76 4.75
C GLU A 69 23.72 -2.26 5.49
N LEU A 70 22.66 -3.07 5.63
CA LEU A 70 21.45 -2.68 6.35
C LEU A 70 21.65 -2.74 7.88
N GLY A 71 22.36 -3.76 8.39
CA GLY A 71 22.59 -3.93 9.84
C GLY A 71 21.28 -3.99 10.63
N ASP A 72 21.17 -3.21 11.71
CA ASP A 72 19.97 -3.14 12.55
C ASP A 72 18.89 -2.17 12.01
N TRP A 73 19.12 -1.55 10.85
CA TRP A 73 18.17 -0.63 10.26
C TRP A 73 16.90 -1.37 9.80
N GLN A 74 15.74 -0.89 10.22
CA GLN A 74 14.45 -1.55 10.02
C GLN A 74 13.66 -0.91 8.89
N LEU A 75 13.35 -1.72 7.87
CA LEU A 75 12.46 -1.37 6.77
C LEU A 75 11.10 -2.06 7.01
N HIS A 76 10.00 -1.30 6.94
CA HIS A 76 8.64 -1.82 7.04
C HIS A 76 8.07 -2.00 5.63
N ILE A 77 8.14 -3.23 5.12
CA ILE A 77 7.72 -3.57 3.77
C ILE A 77 6.44 -4.41 3.85
N ALA A 78 5.31 -3.79 3.51
CA ALA A 78 3.99 -4.38 3.45
C ALA A 78 3.58 -5.11 4.76
N GLY A 79 3.88 -4.50 5.89
CA GLY A 79 3.60 -5.05 7.22
C GLY A 79 4.65 -6.05 7.74
N VAL A 80 5.70 -6.33 6.95
CA VAL A 80 6.83 -7.18 7.34
C VAL A 80 8.00 -6.29 7.69
N ARG A 81 8.64 -6.57 8.82
CA ARG A 81 9.88 -5.91 9.20
C ARG A 81 11.06 -6.64 8.54
N VAL A 82 11.86 -5.90 7.78
CA VAL A 82 13.06 -6.38 7.10
C VAL A 82 14.26 -5.62 7.67
N ASP A 83 15.22 -6.35 8.21
CA ASP A 83 16.50 -5.86 8.73
C ASP A 83 17.64 -6.75 8.25
N GLY A 84 18.89 -6.38 8.56
CA GLY A 84 20.06 -7.11 8.11
C GLY A 84 20.07 -8.56 8.59
N LYS A 85 19.61 -8.81 9.83
CA LYS A 85 19.45 -10.18 10.35
C LYS A 85 18.50 -11.01 9.48
N THR A 86 17.35 -10.46 9.11
CA THR A 86 16.37 -11.13 8.26
C THR A 86 16.96 -11.49 6.89
N LEU A 87 17.73 -10.57 6.28
CA LEU A 87 18.39 -10.79 4.99
C LEU A 87 19.52 -11.81 5.08
N LEU A 88 20.28 -11.81 6.18
CA LEU A 88 21.34 -12.80 6.42
C LEU A 88 20.76 -14.20 6.56
N GLU A 89 19.70 -14.37 7.34
CA GLU A 89 19.00 -15.65 7.48
C GLU A 89 18.54 -16.20 6.12
N LEU A 90 18.02 -15.33 5.24
CA LEU A 90 17.68 -15.71 3.87
C LEU A 90 18.92 -16.12 3.07
N ALA A 91 20.00 -15.33 3.12
CA ALA A 91 21.24 -15.66 2.41
C ALA A 91 21.82 -17.02 2.81
N MET A 92 21.65 -17.40 4.08
CA MET A 92 22.11 -18.65 4.68
C MET A 92 21.18 -19.84 4.44
N THR A 93 20.06 -19.67 3.72
CA THR A 93 19.22 -20.78 3.24
C THR A 93 20.11 -21.85 2.56
N PRO A 94 19.95 -23.15 2.81
CA PRO A 94 20.77 -24.19 2.16
C PRO A 94 20.77 -24.06 0.63
N GLU A 95 21.88 -24.39 -0.04
CA GLU A 95 22.00 -24.22 -1.49
C GLU A 95 20.99 -25.04 -2.29
N GLN A 96 20.60 -26.20 -1.76
CA GLN A 96 19.61 -27.10 -2.36
C GLN A 96 18.19 -26.55 -2.23
N GLU A 97 17.96 -25.62 -1.31
CA GLU A 97 16.68 -24.94 -1.13
C GLU A 97 16.59 -23.72 -2.08
N PRO A 98 15.56 -23.61 -2.92
CA PRO A 98 15.40 -22.45 -3.81
C PRO A 98 15.21 -21.16 -3.01
N ILE A 99 16.09 -20.17 -3.22
CA ILE A 99 16.11 -18.93 -2.45
C ILE A 99 14.80 -18.13 -2.56
N ILE A 100 14.14 -18.13 -3.73
CA ILE A 100 12.86 -17.45 -3.94
C ILE A 100 11.75 -18.06 -3.07
N ARG A 101 11.72 -19.38 -2.93
CA ARG A 101 10.76 -20.07 -2.05
C ARG A 101 11.00 -19.68 -0.60
N ALA A 102 12.26 -19.75 -0.16
CA ALA A 102 12.64 -19.36 1.20
C ALA A 102 12.28 -17.90 1.51
N ALA A 103 12.52 -16.98 0.57
CA ALA A 103 12.14 -15.58 0.70
C ALA A 103 10.63 -15.40 0.90
N ARG A 104 9.80 -16.00 0.04
CA ARG A 104 8.33 -15.90 0.14
C ARG A 104 7.75 -16.58 1.38
N GLU A 105 8.38 -17.66 1.84
CA GLU A 105 7.97 -18.34 3.09
C GLU A 105 8.35 -17.52 4.33
N LYS A 106 9.56 -16.95 4.36
CA LYS A 106 10.06 -16.13 5.48
C LYS A 106 9.32 -14.80 5.58
N LEU A 107 9.14 -14.11 4.46
CA LEU A 107 8.48 -12.80 4.40
C LEU A 107 6.95 -12.92 4.29
N ARG A 108 6.43 -14.12 4.01
CA ARG A 108 4.98 -14.41 3.93
C ARG A 108 4.23 -13.52 2.93
N CYS A 109 4.91 -13.10 1.86
CA CYS A 109 4.37 -12.23 0.83
C CYS A 109 4.84 -12.70 -0.57
N PRO A 110 4.14 -12.32 -1.65
CA PRO A 110 4.48 -12.70 -3.02
C PRO A 110 5.62 -11.82 -3.58
N VAL A 111 6.76 -11.76 -2.86
CA VAL A 111 7.89 -10.90 -3.23
C VAL A 111 8.57 -11.38 -4.53
N ASP A 112 9.01 -10.43 -5.33
CA ASP A 112 10.11 -10.59 -6.29
C ASP A 112 11.41 -10.19 -5.60
N LEU A 113 12.28 -11.17 -5.36
CA LEU A 113 13.47 -10.98 -4.52
C LEU A 113 14.51 -10.08 -5.19
N GLU A 114 14.62 -10.09 -6.52
CA GLU A 114 15.58 -9.25 -7.22
C GLU A 114 15.14 -7.79 -7.13
N ASP A 115 13.87 -7.53 -7.40
CA ASP A 115 13.28 -6.20 -7.34
C ASP A 115 13.23 -5.65 -5.89
N LEU A 116 13.03 -6.52 -4.87
CA LEU A 116 13.20 -6.13 -3.47
C LEU A 116 14.65 -5.69 -3.17
N LEU A 117 15.65 -6.41 -3.68
CA LEU A 117 17.05 -6.07 -3.43
C LEU A 117 17.45 -4.78 -4.13
N LEU A 118 16.92 -4.50 -5.33
CA LEU A 118 17.12 -3.23 -6.02
C LEU A 118 16.52 -2.06 -5.22
N PHE A 119 15.32 -2.25 -4.64
CA PHE A 119 14.76 -1.26 -3.71
C PHE A 119 15.65 -1.02 -2.50
N ILE A 120 16.17 -2.10 -1.88
CA ILE A 120 17.08 -1.97 -0.74
C ILE A 120 18.38 -1.27 -1.17
N ASP A 121 18.89 -1.50 -2.39
CA ASP A 121 20.04 -0.80 -2.95
C ASP A 121 19.82 0.72 -2.99
N ASP A 122 18.71 1.18 -3.58
CA ASP A 122 18.35 2.61 -3.64
C ASP A 122 18.14 3.21 -2.24
N VAL A 123 17.52 2.47 -1.31
CA VAL A 123 17.36 2.90 0.09
C VAL A 123 18.72 3.08 0.78
N LEU A 124 19.68 2.19 0.52
CA LEU A 124 21.02 2.28 1.08
C LEU A 124 21.85 3.38 0.42
N ALA A 125 21.60 3.65 -0.86
CA ALA A 125 22.27 4.68 -1.65
C ALA A 125 21.84 6.10 -1.26
N GLU A 126 20.67 6.27 -0.62
CA GLU A 126 20.17 7.57 -0.16
C GLU A 126 20.67 7.89 1.27
N PRO A 127 21.77 8.67 1.43
CA PRO A 127 22.39 8.90 2.73
C PRO A 127 21.47 9.66 3.69
N THR A 128 20.57 10.48 3.17
CA THR A 128 19.73 11.38 3.96
C THR A 128 18.60 10.66 4.72
N ILE A 129 18.31 9.39 4.39
CA ILE A 129 17.30 8.57 5.07
C ILE A 129 17.89 7.49 5.97
N ARG A 130 19.22 7.38 6.03
CA ARG A 130 19.92 6.33 6.80
C ARG A 130 19.44 6.29 8.25
N GLY A 131 19.00 5.13 8.70
CA GLY A 131 18.51 4.91 10.07
C GLY A 131 17.10 5.43 10.35
N LYS A 132 16.46 6.14 9.41
CA LYS A 132 15.05 6.60 9.55
C LYS A 132 14.09 5.44 9.28
N ARG A 133 12.88 5.48 9.82
CA ARG A 133 11.89 4.44 9.51
C ARG A 133 11.44 4.58 8.05
N ILE A 134 11.50 3.47 7.32
CA ILE A 134 11.07 3.37 5.93
C ILE A 134 9.79 2.55 5.89
N TRP A 135 8.77 3.07 5.22
CA TRP A 135 7.47 2.43 5.07
C TRP A 135 7.09 2.27 3.60
N LEU A 136 7.00 1.02 3.18
CA LEU A 136 6.53 0.67 1.85
C LEU A 136 5.23 -0.13 1.99
N THR A 137 4.09 0.45 1.62
CA THR A 137 2.79 -0.23 1.73
C THR A 137 2.68 -1.38 0.73
N PRO A 138 1.76 -2.36 0.92
CA PRO A 138 1.54 -3.42 -0.06
C PRO A 138 1.20 -2.88 -1.46
N GLY A 139 0.40 -1.81 -1.52
CA GLY A 139 0.06 -1.16 -2.78
C GLY A 139 1.28 -0.54 -3.48
N ARG A 140 2.12 0.20 -2.76
CA ARG A 140 3.36 0.78 -3.28
C ARG A 140 4.33 -0.33 -3.74
N ALA A 141 4.54 -1.36 -2.91
CA ALA A 141 5.41 -2.49 -3.26
C ALA A 141 4.97 -3.22 -4.55
N ARG A 142 3.66 -3.42 -4.74
CA ARG A 142 3.14 -4.06 -5.96
C ARG A 142 3.20 -3.15 -7.18
N ASN A 143 2.94 -1.86 -7.01
CA ASN A 143 3.05 -0.88 -8.10
C ASN A 143 4.49 -0.74 -8.60
N SER A 144 5.46 -0.81 -7.68
CA SER A 144 6.89 -0.75 -7.97
C SER A 144 7.51 -2.10 -8.34
N GLY A 145 6.75 -3.17 -8.58
CA GLY A 145 7.29 -4.48 -9.00
C GLY A 145 7.98 -5.30 -7.90
N ILE A 146 8.13 -4.78 -6.69
CA ILE A 146 8.71 -5.50 -5.54
C ILE A 146 7.84 -6.70 -5.14
N PHE A 147 6.52 -6.55 -5.25
CA PHE A 147 5.58 -7.66 -5.14
C PHE A 147 5.04 -8.04 -6.52
N LEU A 148 4.85 -9.34 -6.73
CA LEU A 148 4.21 -9.86 -7.94
C LEU A 148 2.88 -9.15 -8.19
N HIS A 149 2.72 -8.65 -9.41
CA HIS A 149 1.50 -8.08 -9.92
C HIS A 149 0.66 -9.16 -10.62
N PRO A 150 -0.69 -9.06 -10.62
CA PRO A 150 -1.53 -10.01 -11.35
C PRO A 150 -1.16 -10.14 -12.84
N ASP A 151 -0.71 -9.05 -13.48
CA ASP A 151 -0.25 -9.09 -14.88
C ASP A 151 0.95 -10.02 -15.09
N ASP A 152 1.82 -10.20 -14.10
CA ASP A 152 3.00 -11.09 -14.17
C ASP A 152 2.56 -12.55 -14.23
N VAL A 153 1.43 -12.86 -13.60
CA VAL A 153 0.88 -14.22 -13.50
C VAL A 153 -0.05 -14.53 -14.67
N PHE A 154 -0.99 -13.62 -14.96
CA PHE A 154 -2.13 -13.86 -15.85
C PHE A 154 -1.97 -13.27 -17.25
N ARG A 155 -1.27 -12.14 -17.40
CA ARG A 155 -1.14 -11.46 -18.72
C ARG A 155 0.20 -11.72 -19.40
N ARG A 156 1.29 -11.90 -18.65
CA ARG A 156 2.66 -12.28 -19.07
C ARG A 156 3.32 -11.44 -20.17
N ARG A 157 2.65 -10.42 -20.72
CA ARG A 157 3.15 -9.63 -21.86
C ARG A 157 4.08 -8.49 -21.44
N ARG A 158 3.87 -7.94 -20.24
CA ARG A 158 4.68 -6.85 -19.65
C ARG A 158 4.74 -7.05 -18.14
N PRO A 159 5.71 -7.85 -17.65
CA PRO A 159 5.84 -8.02 -16.21
C PRO A 159 6.18 -6.67 -15.58
N ARG A 160 5.59 -6.35 -14.43
CA ARG A 160 5.98 -5.17 -13.66
C ARG A 160 7.36 -5.42 -13.09
N ARG A 161 8.22 -4.43 -13.25
CA ARG A 161 9.60 -4.47 -12.81
C ARG A 161 9.91 -3.21 -12.02
N TYR A 162 10.73 -3.38 -11.00
CA TYR A 162 11.25 -2.25 -10.23
C TYR A 162 11.90 -1.18 -11.13
N ALA A 163 11.48 0.06 -10.91
CA ALA A 163 11.81 1.25 -11.70
C ALA A 163 11.48 1.18 -13.21
N ASP A 164 10.51 0.37 -13.65
CA ASP A 164 10.02 0.37 -15.04
C ASP A 164 8.96 1.47 -15.23
N GLY A 165 9.42 2.71 -15.39
CA GLY A 165 8.62 3.89 -15.73
C GLY A 165 8.35 4.88 -14.58
N TRP A 166 8.39 4.43 -13.33
CA TRP A 166 8.29 5.29 -12.14
C TRP A 166 9.64 5.40 -11.46
N ASN A 167 10.17 6.62 -11.39
CA ASN A 167 11.47 6.88 -10.79
C ASN A 167 11.35 7.34 -9.34
N GLU A 168 10.16 7.60 -8.81
CA GLU A 168 9.98 8.06 -7.43
C GLU A 168 9.15 7.04 -6.64
N ILE A 169 9.65 6.59 -5.50
CA ILE A 169 8.99 5.63 -4.63
C ILE A 169 8.80 6.24 -3.25
N HIS A 170 7.54 6.43 -2.88
CA HIS A 170 7.18 6.96 -1.58
C HIS A 170 7.46 5.95 -0.46
N ILE A 171 8.17 6.42 0.56
CA ILE A 171 8.70 5.64 1.69
C ILE A 171 8.23 6.17 3.06
N ASP A 172 7.34 7.15 3.05
CA ASP A 172 6.71 7.72 4.24
C ASP A 172 5.67 6.78 4.86
N GLU A 173 5.48 6.89 6.17
CA GLU A 173 4.42 6.18 6.88
C GLU A 173 3.05 6.72 6.42
N PRO A 174 2.15 5.87 5.89
CA PRO A 174 0.83 6.33 5.48
C PRO A 174 0.05 6.80 6.71
N GLN A 175 -0.78 7.83 6.54
CA GLN A 175 -1.59 8.36 7.64
C GLN A 175 -2.49 7.26 8.23
N ALA A 176 -2.44 7.12 9.56
CA ALA A 176 -3.20 6.08 10.27
C ALA A 176 -4.72 6.29 10.13
N LYS A 177 -5.39 5.34 9.48
CA LYS A 177 -6.84 5.40 9.17
C LYS A 177 -7.74 5.44 10.40
N LYS A 178 -7.36 4.75 11.49
CA LYS A 178 -8.19 4.55 12.69
C LYS A 178 -8.57 5.82 13.45
N ASN A 179 -7.86 6.92 13.23
CA ASN A 179 -8.08 8.18 13.95
C ASN A 179 -8.49 9.33 13.00
N LEU A 180 -8.90 9.00 11.78
CA LEU A 180 -9.35 10.01 10.83
C LEU A 180 -10.81 10.36 11.10
N GLU A 181 -11.05 11.59 11.50
CA GLU A 181 -12.40 12.16 11.48
C GLU A 181 -12.91 12.22 10.03
N PRO A 182 -14.19 11.86 9.78
CA PRO A 182 -14.82 11.99 8.48
C PRO A 182 -14.73 13.43 7.91
N ALA A 183 -14.47 13.54 6.61
CA ALA A 183 -14.47 14.83 5.93
C ALA A 183 -15.86 15.49 5.95
N GLN A 184 -15.90 16.81 6.17
CA GLN A 184 -17.10 17.64 6.05
C GLN A 184 -17.32 18.11 4.60
N ASP A 185 -18.51 18.67 4.34
CA ASP A 185 -18.78 19.33 3.06
C ASP A 185 -17.89 20.55 2.87
N GLY A 186 -17.37 20.71 1.65
CA GLY A 186 -16.43 21.76 1.29
C GLY A 186 -14.97 21.47 1.69
N GLU A 187 -14.68 20.33 2.32
CA GLU A 187 -13.30 19.95 2.61
C GLU A 187 -12.51 19.64 1.33
N ILE A 188 -11.25 20.04 1.34
CA ILE A 188 -10.27 19.70 0.31
C ILE A 188 -10.06 18.19 0.24
N LEU A 189 -9.61 17.72 -0.92
CA LEU A 189 -9.21 16.33 -1.10
C LEU A 189 -8.12 15.94 -0.08
N GLY A 190 -8.21 14.72 0.43
CA GLY A 190 -7.29 14.18 1.42
C GLY A 190 -7.84 12.96 2.16
N PRO A 191 -7.04 12.31 3.02
CA PRO A 191 -7.38 11.03 3.66
C PRO A 191 -8.69 11.02 4.44
N ARG A 192 -9.18 12.16 4.95
CA ARG A 192 -10.46 12.26 5.68
C ARG A 192 -11.66 11.83 4.84
N TRP A 193 -11.59 11.94 3.52
CA TRP A 193 -12.64 11.46 2.62
C TRP A 193 -12.78 9.94 2.61
N TRP A 194 -11.70 9.19 2.91
CA TRP A 194 -11.78 7.74 3.16
C TRP A 194 -12.66 7.43 4.37
N ALA A 195 -12.54 8.24 5.43
CA ALA A 195 -13.29 8.07 6.67
C ALA A 195 -14.77 8.45 6.54
N ARG A 196 -15.13 9.23 5.52
CA ARG A 196 -16.53 9.61 5.27
C ARG A 196 -17.36 8.48 4.69
N PHE A 197 -16.78 7.67 3.80
CA PHE A 197 -17.47 6.59 3.11
C PHE A 197 -16.79 5.26 3.40
N GLN A 198 -16.79 4.87 4.68
CA GLN A 198 -16.15 3.65 5.17
C GLN A 198 -16.90 2.40 4.71
N ASN A 199 -16.16 1.30 4.59
CA ASN A 199 -16.78 -0.02 4.59
C ASN A 199 -17.37 -0.29 5.98
N PRO A 200 -18.27 -1.29 6.12
CA PRO A 200 -18.68 -1.77 7.44
C PRO A 200 -17.47 -2.05 8.34
N ASP A 201 -17.54 -1.64 9.61
CA ASP A 201 -16.39 -1.68 10.51
C ASP A 201 -16.09 -3.10 11.01
N GLY A 202 -15.00 -3.67 10.50
CA GLY A 202 -14.53 -5.00 10.85
C GLY A 202 -15.18 -6.14 10.05
N GLU A 203 -14.54 -7.30 10.12
CA GLU A 203 -14.91 -8.47 9.33
C GLU A 203 -16.34 -8.97 9.59
N ALA A 204 -16.75 -9.02 10.86
CA ALA A 204 -18.10 -9.47 11.22
C ALA A 204 -19.17 -8.55 10.62
N ALA A 205 -19.00 -7.22 10.70
CA ALA A 205 -19.92 -6.27 10.09
C ALA A 205 -19.92 -6.35 8.57
N MET A 206 -18.75 -6.58 7.95
CA MET A 206 -18.65 -6.76 6.49
C MET A 206 -19.37 -8.01 6.00
N LEU A 207 -19.29 -9.12 6.74
CA LEU A 207 -20.00 -10.36 6.41
C LEU A 207 -21.51 -10.24 6.67
N GLU A 208 -21.92 -9.57 7.75
CA GLU A 208 -23.32 -9.30 8.06
C GLU A 208 -23.97 -8.40 6.99
N ALA A 209 -23.25 -7.37 6.52
CA ALA A 209 -23.69 -6.52 5.43
C ALA A 209 -23.91 -7.33 4.13
N LEU A 210 -23.01 -8.28 3.81
CA LEU A 210 -23.24 -9.19 2.68
C LEU A 210 -24.43 -10.11 2.92
N ALA A 211 -24.58 -10.68 4.11
CA ALA A 211 -25.71 -11.55 4.42
C ALA A 211 -27.06 -10.85 4.21
N THR A 212 -27.12 -9.55 4.50
CA THR A 212 -28.33 -8.74 4.39
C THR A 212 -28.57 -8.23 2.97
N SER A 213 -27.53 -7.80 2.25
CA SER A 213 -27.67 -7.06 0.99
C SER A 213 -27.35 -7.88 -0.26
N ALA A 214 -26.61 -8.99 -0.15
CA ALA A 214 -26.26 -9.78 -1.31
C ALA A 214 -27.51 -10.46 -1.92
N PRO A 215 -27.65 -10.50 -3.26
CA PRO A 215 -28.71 -11.23 -3.94
C PRO A 215 -28.73 -12.74 -3.62
N SER A 216 -27.56 -13.30 -3.32
CA SER A 216 -27.36 -14.71 -3.01
C SER A 216 -27.19 -14.88 -1.49
N GLN A 217 -28.04 -15.73 -0.91
CA GLN A 217 -28.09 -15.94 0.54
C GLN A 217 -26.85 -16.64 1.10
N THR A 218 -26.04 -17.28 0.25
CA THR A 218 -24.90 -18.11 0.66
C THR A 218 -23.55 -17.44 0.42
N PHE A 219 -23.49 -16.26 -0.22
CA PHE A 219 -22.21 -15.65 -0.59
C PHE A 219 -21.31 -15.40 0.64
N HIS A 220 -21.88 -14.79 1.69
CA HIS A 220 -21.16 -14.49 2.93
C HIS A 220 -20.65 -15.75 3.64
N THR A 221 -21.44 -16.83 3.69
CA THR A 221 -21.03 -18.08 4.35
C THR A 221 -19.92 -18.80 3.58
N ARG A 222 -19.96 -18.76 2.24
CA ARG A 222 -18.90 -19.31 1.40
C ARG A 222 -17.58 -18.55 1.57
N ILE A 223 -17.63 -17.21 1.65
CA ILE A 223 -16.45 -16.37 1.94
C ILE A 223 -15.88 -16.73 3.31
N ALA A 224 -16.74 -16.72 4.34
CA ALA A 224 -16.33 -17.04 5.71
C ALA A 224 -15.70 -18.45 5.82
N SER A 225 -16.31 -19.43 5.14
CA SER A 225 -15.79 -20.81 5.08
C SER A 225 -14.40 -20.87 4.44
N LEU A 226 -14.19 -20.25 3.27
CA LEU A 226 -12.88 -20.23 2.62
C LEU A 226 -11.83 -19.55 3.50
N MET A 227 -12.16 -18.38 4.05
CA MET A 227 -11.25 -17.62 4.91
C MET A 227 -10.87 -18.40 6.18
N GLY A 228 -11.84 -19.07 6.81
CA GLY A 228 -11.62 -19.92 7.97
C GLY A 228 -10.67 -21.08 7.65
N GLN A 229 -10.94 -21.83 6.59
CA GLN A 229 -10.09 -22.95 6.17
C GLN A 229 -8.64 -22.53 5.88
N LEU A 230 -8.44 -21.35 5.28
CA LEU A 230 -7.10 -20.82 5.01
C LEU A 230 -6.37 -20.43 6.31
N ARG A 231 -7.07 -19.79 7.25
CA ARG A 231 -6.52 -19.41 8.57
C ARG A 231 -6.15 -20.61 9.42
N ASP A 232 -6.99 -21.64 9.43
CA ASP A 232 -6.74 -22.89 10.16
C ASP A 232 -5.46 -23.60 9.70
N GLN A 233 -5.01 -23.32 8.48
CA GLN A 233 -3.77 -23.83 7.90
C GLN A 233 -2.62 -22.81 7.96
N GLY A 234 -2.75 -21.81 8.82
CA GLY A 234 -1.72 -20.84 9.14
C GLY A 234 -1.60 -19.68 8.15
N THR A 235 -2.50 -19.53 7.17
CA THR A 235 -2.47 -18.43 6.19
C THR A 235 -2.92 -17.11 6.84
N TYR A 236 -2.31 -15.99 6.47
CA TYR A 236 -2.82 -14.68 6.84
C TYR A 236 -3.93 -14.27 5.89
N VAL A 237 -5.14 -14.09 6.43
CA VAL A 237 -6.33 -13.76 5.63
C VAL A 237 -6.98 -12.49 6.16
N TYR A 238 -7.24 -11.55 5.26
CA TYR A 238 -7.86 -10.27 5.58
C TYR A 238 -8.97 -9.94 4.57
N LEU A 239 -10.18 -9.68 5.07
CA LEU A 239 -11.29 -9.14 4.29
C LEU A 239 -11.20 -7.61 4.29
N ALA A 240 -11.05 -7.01 3.12
CA ALA A 240 -10.80 -5.58 2.96
C ALA A 240 -12.06 -4.79 2.60
N SER A 241 -12.97 -5.38 1.82
CA SER A 241 -14.19 -4.72 1.37
C SER A 241 -15.26 -5.76 1.02
N THR A 242 -16.53 -5.41 1.26
CA THR A 242 -17.67 -6.19 0.80
C THR A 242 -18.69 -5.29 0.11
N LEU A 243 -19.63 -4.71 0.88
CA LEU A 243 -20.57 -3.71 0.41
C LEU A 243 -19.92 -2.33 0.46
N ARG A 244 -20.03 -1.57 -0.64
CA ARG A 244 -19.33 -0.29 -0.81
C ARG A 244 -20.29 0.84 -1.17
N HIS A 245 -20.03 2.03 -0.62
CA HIS A 245 -20.64 3.27 -1.08
C HIS A 245 -20.21 3.64 -2.51
N ARG A 246 -21.13 4.14 -3.34
CA ARG A 246 -20.82 4.58 -4.72
C ARG A 246 -19.82 5.73 -4.73
N GLU A 247 -19.95 6.62 -3.76
CA GLU A 247 -19.08 7.77 -3.51
C GLU A 247 -17.64 7.32 -3.29
N ARG A 248 -17.45 6.23 -2.54
CA ARG A 248 -16.13 5.67 -2.27
C ARG A 248 -15.43 5.26 -3.56
N GLY A 249 -16.11 4.56 -4.47
CA GLY A 249 -15.50 4.13 -5.73
C GLY A 249 -15.16 5.30 -6.65
N TYR A 250 -15.98 6.35 -6.67
CA TYR A 250 -15.65 7.61 -7.35
C TYR A 250 -14.40 8.28 -6.77
N LEU A 251 -14.31 8.39 -5.44
CA LEU A 251 -13.16 9.00 -4.78
C LEU A 251 -11.87 8.20 -4.98
N MET A 252 -11.93 6.87 -4.90
CA MET A 252 -10.80 5.96 -5.18
C MET A 252 -10.25 6.14 -6.59
N TRP A 253 -11.13 6.16 -7.59
CA TRP A 253 -10.73 6.33 -8.98
C TRP A 253 -10.24 7.75 -9.26
N GLY A 254 -10.96 8.76 -8.77
CA GLY A 254 -10.60 10.16 -8.95
C GLY A 254 -9.24 10.51 -8.34
N SER A 255 -8.96 10.04 -7.13
CA SER A 255 -7.67 10.25 -6.50
C SER A 255 -6.55 9.53 -7.24
N LEU A 256 -6.79 8.30 -7.74
CA LEU A 256 -5.78 7.57 -8.52
C LEU A 256 -5.38 8.33 -9.78
N ILE A 257 -6.34 8.69 -10.63
CA ILE A 257 -6.01 9.36 -11.89
C ILE A 257 -5.38 10.74 -11.67
N LEU A 258 -5.78 11.45 -10.60
CA LEU A 258 -5.24 12.76 -10.27
C LEU A 258 -3.81 12.66 -9.76
N SER A 259 -3.51 11.66 -8.92
CA SER A 259 -2.16 11.39 -8.42
C SER A 259 -1.14 11.03 -9.51
N GLN A 260 -1.62 10.60 -10.69
CA GLN A 260 -0.78 10.21 -11.83
C GLN A 260 -0.56 11.35 -12.82
N THR A 261 -1.15 12.52 -12.59
CA THR A 261 -0.91 13.70 -13.43
C THR A 261 0.45 14.32 -13.13
N THR A 262 1.06 14.96 -14.12
CA THR A 262 2.44 15.50 -14.01
C THR A 262 2.54 16.98 -14.41
N THR A 263 1.44 17.59 -14.83
CA THR A 263 1.40 19.01 -15.26
C THR A 263 0.17 19.70 -14.71
N GLU A 264 0.29 21.00 -14.49
CA GLU A 264 -0.83 21.85 -14.03
C GLU A 264 -2.05 21.77 -14.96
N GLU A 265 -1.83 21.83 -16.28
CA GLU A 265 -2.92 21.73 -17.26
C GLU A 265 -3.64 20.37 -17.18
N ALA A 266 -2.91 19.27 -16.96
CA ALA A 266 -3.49 17.94 -16.79
C ALA A 266 -4.30 17.84 -15.48
N VAL A 267 -3.80 18.43 -14.39
CA VAL A 267 -4.53 18.53 -13.11
C VAL A 267 -5.84 19.28 -13.32
N GLN A 268 -5.81 20.47 -13.90
CA GLN A 268 -7.01 21.30 -14.13
C GLN A 268 -8.05 20.56 -14.99
N LYS A 269 -7.63 19.91 -16.09
CA LYS A 269 -8.52 19.11 -16.94
C LYS A 269 -9.13 17.93 -16.18
N THR A 270 -8.34 17.26 -15.35
CA THR A 270 -8.78 16.11 -14.56
C THR A 270 -9.78 16.53 -13.49
N VAL A 271 -9.51 17.63 -12.77
CA VAL A 271 -10.43 18.21 -11.78
C VAL A 271 -11.77 18.59 -12.41
N ALA A 272 -11.76 19.33 -13.52
CA ALA A 272 -13.00 19.72 -14.21
C ALA A 272 -13.81 18.50 -14.69
N MET A 273 -13.13 17.44 -15.13
CA MET A 273 -13.79 16.18 -15.47
C MET A 273 -14.42 15.53 -14.23
N LEU A 274 -13.71 15.46 -13.12
CA LEU A 274 -14.20 14.87 -11.87
C LEU A 274 -15.43 15.62 -11.37
N GLU A 275 -15.37 16.95 -11.27
CA GLU A 275 -16.51 17.79 -10.85
C GLU A 275 -17.76 17.55 -11.70
N ARG A 276 -17.60 17.50 -13.03
CA ARG A 276 -18.70 17.18 -13.94
C ARG A 276 -19.27 15.78 -13.68
N LEU A 277 -18.42 14.77 -13.52
CA LEU A 277 -18.85 13.38 -13.29
C LEU A 277 -19.52 13.18 -11.93
N ASN A 278 -19.12 13.93 -10.91
CA ASN A 278 -19.77 13.92 -9.60
C ASN A 278 -21.27 14.26 -9.69
N GLY A 279 -21.62 15.24 -10.52
CA GLY A 279 -23.01 15.60 -10.82
C GLY A 279 -23.69 14.61 -11.76
N GLU A 280 -23.04 14.23 -12.87
CA GLU A 280 -23.61 13.30 -13.86
C GLU A 280 -23.92 11.91 -13.28
N TRP A 281 -23.13 11.45 -12.30
CA TRP A 281 -23.33 10.17 -11.63
C TRP A 281 -24.34 10.24 -10.47
N GLY A 282 -24.83 11.45 -10.16
CA GLY A 282 -25.78 11.72 -9.07
C GLY A 282 -25.18 11.55 -7.68
N LEU A 283 -23.85 11.65 -7.52
CA LEU A 283 -23.17 11.45 -6.25
C LEU A 283 -23.21 12.71 -5.37
N ASN A 284 -23.11 13.90 -6.00
CA ASN A 284 -23.20 15.20 -5.33
C ASN A 284 -22.28 15.36 -4.10
N ILE A 285 -21.08 14.79 -4.15
CA ILE A 285 -20.11 14.88 -3.06
C ILE A 285 -19.56 16.31 -3.01
N ALA A 286 -19.69 16.99 -1.87
CA ALA A 286 -19.17 18.35 -1.70
C ALA A 286 -17.65 18.35 -1.42
N ILE A 287 -16.86 17.73 -2.29
CA ILE A 287 -15.39 17.69 -2.21
C ILE A 287 -14.77 18.85 -3.00
N VAL A 288 -13.74 19.47 -2.44
CA VAL A 288 -12.91 20.44 -3.17
C VAL A 288 -11.68 19.70 -3.71
N TRP A 289 -11.68 19.39 -5.00
CA TRP A 289 -10.59 18.64 -5.65
C TRP A 289 -9.31 19.44 -5.87
N MET A 290 -9.41 20.75 -6.09
CA MET A 290 -8.24 21.60 -6.27
C MET A 290 -7.76 22.11 -4.91
N HIS A 291 -6.53 21.75 -4.53
CA HIS A 291 -5.90 22.27 -3.33
C HIS A 291 -5.63 23.78 -3.47
N PRO A 292 -5.88 24.62 -2.44
CA PRO A 292 -5.64 26.07 -2.51
C PRO A 292 -4.17 26.42 -2.77
N ASP A 293 -3.23 25.58 -2.30
CA ASP A 293 -1.78 25.75 -2.52
C ASP A 293 -1.32 25.36 -3.94
N GLY A 294 -2.25 24.98 -4.83
CA GLY A 294 -1.99 24.73 -6.24
C GLY A 294 -1.83 23.27 -6.63
N TRP A 295 -1.48 23.04 -7.90
CA TRP A 295 -1.59 21.73 -8.55
C TRP A 295 -0.67 20.65 -7.96
N ALA A 296 0.52 21.01 -7.47
CA ALA A 296 1.42 20.06 -6.81
C ALA A 296 0.82 19.54 -5.50
N ALA A 297 0.23 20.43 -4.69
CA ALA A 297 -0.48 20.04 -3.47
C ALA A 297 -1.75 19.22 -3.77
N THR A 298 -2.41 19.48 -4.91
CA THR A 298 -3.52 18.63 -5.40
C THR A 298 -3.07 17.20 -5.70
N ILE A 299 -1.94 17.03 -6.40
CA ILE A 299 -1.39 15.69 -6.67
C ILE A 299 -1.03 14.98 -5.36
N GLU A 300 -0.40 15.68 -4.41
CA GLU A 300 -0.04 15.12 -3.12
C GLU A 300 -1.28 14.73 -2.28
N GLY A 301 -2.30 15.58 -2.21
CA GLY A 301 -3.55 15.25 -1.53
C GLY A 301 -4.26 14.04 -2.16
N ALA A 302 -4.24 13.93 -3.49
CA ALA A 302 -4.74 12.77 -4.21
C ALA A 302 -3.92 11.50 -3.93
N ARG A 303 -2.59 11.60 -3.89
CA ARG A 303 -1.69 10.50 -3.53
C ARG A 303 -1.95 9.98 -2.12
N GLN A 304 -2.12 10.89 -1.14
CA GLN A 304 -2.47 10.52 0.22
C GLN A 304 -3.83 9.81 0.31
N MET A 305 -4.81 10.24 -0.50
CA MET A 305 -6.08 9.51 -0.64
C MET A 305 -5.88 8.11 -1.23
N VAL A 306 -5.06 7.97 -2.28
CA VAL A 306 -4.73 6.66 -2.88
C VAL A 306 -4.14 5.72 -1.82
N ASP A 307 -3.21 6.18 -0.98
CA ASP A 307 -2.68 5.40 0.13
C ASP A 307 -3.74 5.06 1.18
N ALA A 308 -4.59 6.04 1.53
CA ALA A 308 -5.69 5.82 2.48
C ALA A 308 -6.68 4.76 1.96
N TYR A 309 -6.92 4.68 0.66
CA TYR A 309 -7.72 3.62 0.04
C TYR A 309 -6.95 2.33 -0.29
N ASP A 310 -5.61 2.34 -0.22
CA ASP A 310 -4.71 1.26 -0.71
C ASP A 310 -4.97 0.90 -2.18
N VAL A 311 -5.17 1.92 -3.03
CA VAL A 311 -5.53 1.75 -4.45
C VAL A 311 -4.30 1.45 -5.29
N VAL A 312 -4.29 0.26 -5.90
CA VAL A 312 -3.27 -0.16 -6.89
C VAL A 312 -3.78 0.00 -8.32
N TYR A 313 -5.08 -0.21 -8.50
CA TYR A 313 -5.76 -0.18 -9.79
C TYR A 313 -7.20 0.31 -9.58
N ALA A 314 -7.64 1.22 -10.43
CA ALA A 314 -9.03 1.66 -10.48
C ALA A 314 -9.36 2.11 -11.91
N THR A 315 -10.60 1.84 -12.34
CA THR A 315 -11.09 2.29 -13.65
C THR A 315 -12.36 3.10 -13.48
N ARG A 316 -12.63 3.98 -14.46
CA ARG A 316 -13.88 4.74 -14.51
C ARG A 316 -15.10 3.83 -14.53
N HIS A 317 -15.04 2.74 -15.29
CA HIS A 317 -16.16 1.79 -15.39
C HIS A 317 -16.45 1.13 -14.04
N ALA A 318 -15.40 0.65 -13.34
CA ALA A 318 -15.55 0.06 -12.02
C ALA A 318 -16.00 1.09 -10.97
N ALA A 319 -15.56 2.35 -11.06
CA ALA A 319 -16.04 3.41 -10.18
C ALA A 319 -17.53 3.72 -10.36
N GLN A 320 -18.05 3.55 -11.59
CA GLN A 320 -19.45 3.83 -11.88
C GLN A 320 -20.37 2.63 -11.58
N ASN A 321 -19.92 1.41 -11.88
CA ASN A 321 -20.75 0.19 -11.91
C ASN A 321 -20.12 -0.96 -11.13
N SER A 322 -19.61 -0.72 -9.92
CA SER A 322 -18.93 -1.75 -9.14
C SER A 322 -19.89 -2.84 -8.66
N ASP A 323 -19.50 -4.10 -8.79
CA ASP A 323 -20.14 -5.24 -8.13
C ASP A 323 -20.21 -5.10 -6.59
N HIS A 324 -19.35 -4.28 -5.99
CA HIS A 324 -19.41 -4.02 -4.55
C HIS A 324 -20.64 -3.21 -4.12
N TYR A 325 -21.28 -2.47 -5.04
CA TYR A 325 -22.42 -1.61 -4.70
C TYR A 325 -23.67 -2.42 -4.39
N ASP A 326 -23.79 -3.59 -5.01
CA ASP A 326 -24.95 -4.47 -4.87
C ASP A 326 -24.62 -5.71 -4.01
N GLY A 327 -23.50 -5.69 -3.28
CA GLY A 327 -23.10 -6.80 -2.40
C GLY A 327 -22.75 -8.08 -3.14
N VAL A 328 -22.34 -7.98 -4.42
CA VAL A 328 -22.03 -9.12 -5.28
C VAL A 328 -20.54 -9.31 -5.53
N ALA A 329 -19.70 -8.62 -4.75
CA ALA A 329 -18.26 -8.81 -4.68
C ALA A 329 -17.71 -8.66 -3.26
N ALA A 330 -16.55 -9.26 -3.05
CA ALA A 330 -15.73 -9.12 -1.85
C ALA A 330 -14.26 -9.01 -2.23
N ASP A 331 -13.56 -8.08 -1.57
CA ASP A 331 -12.12 -7.93 -1.67
C ASP A 331 -11.49 -8.62 -0.46
N PHE A 332 -10.74 -9.69 -0.69
CA PHE A 332 -9.96 -10.32 0.37
C PHE A 332 -8.60 -10.81 -0.12
N VAL A 333 -7.66 -10.84 0.80
CA VAL A 333 -6.28 -11.27 0.56
C VAL A 333 -5.96 -12.46 1.45
N ALA A 334 -5.24 -13.43 0.91
CA ALA A 334 -4.77 -14.60 1.63
C ALA A 334 -3.32 -14.89 1.25
N VAL A 335 -2.39 -14.54 2.13
CA VAL A 335 -0.94 -14.57 1.89
C VAL A 335 -0.20 -15.45 2.90
N GLY A 336 0.99 -15.88 2.51
CA GLY A 336 1.78 -16.84 3.28
C GLY A 336 1.14 -18.22 3.29
N LEU A 337 0.60 -18.67 2.15
CA LEU A 337 0.05 -20.02 1.99
C LEU A 337 1.11 -21.07 2.35
N PRO A 338 0.74 -22.18 3.01
CA PRO A 338 1.65 -23.28 3.32
C PRO A 338 2.17 -23.99 2.06
N ARG A 339 3.12 -24.92 2.24
CA ARG A 339 3.60 -25.80 1.16
C ARG A 339 2.55 -26.81 0.71
N GLU A 340 1.67 -27.22 1.60
CA GLU A 340 0.54 -28.08 1.33
C GLU A 340 -0.71 -27.40 1.88
N LEU A 341 -1.74 -27.27 1.05
CA LEU A 341 -3.01 -26.65 1.43
C LEU A 341 -4.16 -27.60 1.10
N THR A 342 -5.06 -27.84 2.03
CA THR A 342 -6.26 -28.64 1.83
C THR A 342 -7.50 -27.75 1.93
N LEU A 343 -8.36 -27.77 0.92
CA LEU A 343 -9.63 -27.05 0.92
C LEU A 343 -10.78 -28.02 0.71
N THR A 344 -11.93 -27.70 1.28
CA THR A 344 -13.21 -28.38 1.11
C THR A 344 -14.24 -27.38 0.62
N GLY A 345 -14.82 -27.64 -0.55
CA GLY A 345 -15.85 -26.82 -1.16
C GLY A 345 -17.18 -26.93 -0.41
N PRO A 346 -18.06 -25.92 -0.52
CA PRO A 346 -19.45 -26.00 -0.08
C PRO A 346 -20.24 -27.20 -0.63
N ASP A 347 -19.84 -27.72 -1.79
CA ASP A 347 -20.36 -28.94 -2.42
C ASP A 347 -19.81 -30.24 -1.81
N GLY A 348 -18.90 -30.16 -0.84
CA GLY A 348 -18.26 -31.29 -0.18
C GLY A 348 -16.99 -31.78 -0.87
N ASP A 349 -16.63 -31.25 -2.04
CA ASP A 349 -15.42 -31.67 -2.75
C ASP A 349 -14.18 -31.23 -1.98
N LYS A 350 -13.28 -32.18 -1.69
CA LYS A 350 -12.05 -31.93 -0.92
C LYS A 350 -10.83 -32.12 -1.79
N ARG A 351 -9.88 -31.18 -1.72
CA ARG A 351 -8.62 -31.25 -2.47
C ARG A 351 -7.43 -30.77 -1.65
N THR A 352 -6.34 -31.51 -1.73
CA THR A 352 -5.02 -31.11 -1.24
C THR A 352 -4.16 -30.65 -2.42
N PHE A 353 -3.50 -29.50 -2.25
CA PHE A 353 -2.66 -28.83 -3.23
C PHE A 353 -1.21 -28.86 -2.77
N ASP A 354 -0.33 -29.41 -3.62
CA ASP A 354 1.10 -29.26 -3.48
C ASP A 354 1.55 -27.91 -4.03
N LEU A 355 1.91 -27.01 -3.12
CA LEU A 355 2.47 -25.70 -3.37
C LEU A 355 3.99 -25.69 -3.08
N SER A 356 4.68 -26.82 -2.99
CA SER A 356 6.12 -26.85 -2.65
C SER A 356 7.03 -26.24 -3.73
N ALA A 357 6.53 -26.05 -4.95
CA ALA A 357 7.34 -25.61 -6.08
C ALA A 357 8.02 -24.23 -5.85
N PRO A 358 9.26 -24.03 -6.36
CA PRO A 358 10.08 -22.87 -6.04
C PRO A 358 9.45 -21.49 -6.30
N ARG A 359 8.63 -21.40 -7.35
CA ARG A 359 8.07 -20.14 -7.86
C ARG A 359 6.62 -19.89 -7.42
N GLN A 360 6.09 -20.67 -6.48
CA GLN A 360 4.76 -20.44 -5.95
C GLN A 360 4.68 -19.06 -5.30
N ALA A 361 3.59 -18.32 -5.55
CA ALA A 361 3.43 -16.96 -5.04
C ALA A 361 3.18 -16.91 -3.53
N ARG A 362 2.73 -18.03 -2.93
CA ARG A 362 2.26 -18.10 -1.54
C ARG A 362 1.07 -17.20 -1.26
N ASP A 363 0.24 -17.02 -2.28
CA ASP A 363 -0.85 -16.05 -2.29
C ASP A 363 -2.01 -16.64 -3.10
N LEU A 364 -3.21 -16.68 -2.51
CA LEU A 364 -4.40 -17.23 -3.16
C LEU A 364 -4.69 -16.49 -4.47
N ASN A 365 -4.64 -15.16 -4.45
CA ASN A 365 -5.02 -14.29 -5.57
C ASN A 365 -4.03 -14.33 -6.74
N LEU A 366 -2.89 -14.99 -6.55
CA LEU A 366 -1.83 -15.13 -7.53
C LEU A 366 -1.49 -16.61 -7.83
N THR A 367 -2.33 -17.54 -7.41
CA THR A 367 -2.12 -18.98 -7.63
C THR A 367 -3.22 -19.57 -8.53
N PRO A 368 -3.00 -19.63 -9.87
CA PRO A 368 -4.05 -19.99 -10.83
C PRO A 368 -4.78 -21.30 -10.52
N LYS A 369 -4.05 -22.36 -10.17
CA LYS A 369 -4.66 -23.66 -9.86
C LYS A 369 -5.57 -23.64 -8.62
N LEU A 370 -5.26 -22.79 -7.63
CA LEU A 370 -6.13 -22.61 -6.48
C LEU A 370 -7.36 -21.79 -6.87
N ILE A 371 -7.15 -20.70 -7.62
CA ILE A 371 -8.23 -19.84 -8.11
C ILE A 371 -9.24 -20.64 -8.91
N ASP A 372 -8.80 -21.40 -9.92
CA ASP A 372 -9.71 -22.17 -10.79
C ASP A 372 -10.53 -23.20 -9.98
N TRP A 373 -9.95 -23.78 -8.93
CA TRP A 373 -10.66 -24.71 -8.05
C TRP A 373 -11.64 -23.98 -7.12
N VAL A 374 -11.25 -22.85 -6.54
CA VAL A 374 -12.14 -22.01 -5.71
C VAL A 374 -13.30 -21.49 -6.55
N GLU A 375 -13.06 -20.95 -7.74
CA GLU A 375 -14.11 -20.48 -8.66
C GLU A 375 -15.15 -21.57 -8.93
N LYS A 376 -14.69 -22.81 -9.15
CA LYS A 376 -15.56 -23.95 -9.42
C LYS A 376 -16.38 -24.37 -8.20
N HIS A 377 -15.74 -24.57 -7.05
CA HIS A 377 -16.37 -25.24 -5.91
C HIS A 377 -17.05 -24.27 -4.93
N PHE A 378 -16.61 -23.01 -4.87
CA PHE A 378 -17.23 -21.95 -4.06
C PHE A 378 -18.17 -21.05 -4.87
N GLU A 379 -18.35 -21.31 -6.17
CA GLU A 379 -19.17 -20.48 -7.07
C GLU A 379 -18.75 -19.01 -7.04
N PHE A 380 -17.44 -18.76 -7.08
CA PHE A 380 -16.87 -17.41 -7.16
C PHE A 380 -16.33 -17.12 -8.56
N GLU A 381 -16.05 -15.85 -8.83
CA GLU A 381 -15.32 -15.40 -10.00
C GLU A 381 -14.19 -14.45 -9.60
N LYS A 382 -12.95 -14.81 -9.95
CA LYS A 382 -11.80 -13.96 -9.73
C LYS A 382 -11.70 -12.94 -10.87
N LEU A 383 -11.78 -11.66 -10.53
CA LEU A 383 -11.33 -10.61 -11.44
C LEU A 383 -9.79 -10.63 -11.47
N ARG A 384 -9.21 -11.27 -12.49
CA ARG A 384 -7.74 -11.52 -12.57
C ARG A 384 -6.90 -10.25 -12.73
N SER A 385 -7.50 -9.10 -13.09
CA SER A 385 -6.81 -7.81 -13.18
C SER A 385 -6.80 -7.02 -11.88
N ASP A 386 -7.74 -7.29 -10.98
CA ASP A 386 -7.89 -6.60 -9.71
C ASP A 386 -7.53 -7.56 -8.57
N TYR A 387 -6.39 -7.32 -7.93
CA TYR A 387 -5.73 -8.31 -7.09
C TYR A 387 -6.63 -8.96 -6.01
N PRO A 388 -7.35 -8.22 -5.14
CA PRO A 388 -8.15 -8.82 -4.08
C PRO A 388 -9.59 -9.23 -4.48
N HIS A 389 -10.05 -8.85 -5.68
CA HIS A 389 -11.48 -8.89 -6.04
C HIS A 389 -12.00 -10.29 -6.39
N TRP A 390 -13.09 -10.69 -5.74
CA TRP A 390 -13.89 -11.87 -6.06
C TRP A 390 -15.37 -11.51 -6.16
N SER A 391 -16.02 -11.90 -7.25
CA SER A 391 -17.47 -11.74 -7.43
C SER A 391 -18.21 -13.05 -7.10
N ASP A 392 -19.47 -12.94 -6.70
CA ASP A 392 -20.35 -14.10 -6.58
C ASP A 392 -20.80 -14.57 -7.97
N ARG A 393 -20.72 -15.87 -8.28
CA ARG A 393 -21.30 -16.46 -9.50
C ARG A 393 -22.68 -17.07 -9.29
N ALA A 394 -23.11 -17.28 -8.05
CA ALA A 394 -24.45 -17.79 -7.76
C ALA A 394 -25.54 -16.71 -7.91
N LYS A 395 -25.23 -15.57 -8.55
CA LYS A 395 -26.21 -14.51 -8.81
C LYS A 395 -27.33 -15.11 -9.69
N PRO A 396 -28.62 -14.87 -9.39
CA PRO A 396 -29.67 -15.17 -10.35
C PRO A 396 -29.38 -14.39 -11.64
N VAL A 397 -29.29 -15.10 -12.77
CA VAL A 397 -29.12 -14.48 -14.09
C VAL A 397 -30.29 -13.51 -14.28
N SER A 398 -29.98 -12.23 -14.46
CA SER A 398 -31.01 -11.25 -14.81
C SER A 398 -31.64 -11.67 -16.15
N PRO A 399 -32.97 -11.65 -16.30
CA PRO A 399 -33.63 -11.95 -17.58
C PRO A 399 -33.20 -11.04 -18.75
N ALA A 400 -32.41 -10.00 -18.48
CA ALA A 400 -31.88 -9.08 -19.49
C ALA A 400 -30.62 -9.60 -20.22
N ASP A 401 -29.99 -10.68 -19.75
CA ASP A 401 -28.75 -11.24 -20.33
C ASP A 401 -28.97 -12.60 -21.06
N SER A 402 -30.22 -12.94 -21.41
CA SER A 402 -30.58 -14.15 -22.17
C SER A 402 -31.02 -13.86 -23.60
#